data_AF-A0A2V9J7M8-F1
#
_entry.id   AF-A0A2V9J7M8-F1
#
_cell.length_a   1.000
_cell.length_b   1.000
_cell.length_c   1.000
_cell.angle_alpha   90.00
_cell.angle_beta   90.00
_cell.angle_gamma   90.00
#
_symmetry.space_group_name_H-M   'P 1'
#
loop_
_entity.id
_entity.type
_entity.pdbx_description
1 polymer ?
#
loop_
_entity_poly.entity_id
_entity_poly.type
_entity_poly.pdbx_seq_one_letter_code
_entity_poly.pdbx_strand_id
1 'polypeptide(L)' 'PLSVYRNRGFYVMRTDALDRFGTRLEHRFTAGQIRQMLTDAGFEKIRFSDRPPYWCAVGFKRS' A
#
# COMPACT_ATOMS: atom_id res chain seq x y z
N PRO A 1 -4.92 -13.25 -6.93
CA PRO A 1 -4.80 -11.77 -6.91
C PRO A 1 -6.12 -11.02 -7.16
N LEU A 2 -6.90 -11.38 -8.18
CA LEU A 2 -8.17 -10.71 -8.52
C LEU A 2 -9.36 -11.11 -7.61
N SER A 3 -9.26 -12.24 -6.91
CA SER A 3 -10.30 -12.75 -6.00
C SER A 3 -10.66 -11.78 -4.87
N VAL A 4 -9.72 -10.93 -4.44
CA VAL A 4 -9.93 -9.94 -3.36
C VAL A 4 -10.93 -8.85 -3.78
N TYR A 5 -11.10 -8.63 -5.08
CA TYR A 5 -12.04 -7.64 -5.63
C TYR A 5 -13.46 -8.19 -5.80
N ARG A 6 -13.66 -9.52 -5.67
CA ARG A 6 -14.96 -10.17 -5.86
C ARG A 6 -16.08 -9.54 -5.03
N ASN A 7 -15.75 -9.11 -3.82
CA ASN A 7 -16.70 -8.53 -2.87
C ASN A 7 -16.53 -6.99 -2.74
N ARG A 8 -15.85 -6.34 -3.68
CA ARG A 8 -15.65 -4.89 -3.70
C ARG A 8 -16.63 -4.25 -4.67
N GLY A 9 -17.12 -3.06 -4.33
CA GLY A 9 -18.00 -2.30 -5.22
C GLY A 9 -17.29 -1.85 -6.50
N PHE A 10 -18.04 -1.66 -7.58
CA PHE A 10 -17.53 -1.19 -8.87
C PHE A 10 -16.71 0.10 -8.78
N TYR A 11 -17.10 1.01 -7.88
CA TYR A 11 -16.36 2.24 -7.65
C TYR A 11 -14.92 1.98 -7.22
N VAL A 12 -14.71 1.10 -6.22
CA VAL A 12 -13.39 0.76 -5.68
C VAL A 12 -12.52 0.08 -6.74
N MET A 13 -13.12 -0.82 -7.54
CA MET A 13 -12.39 -1.49 -8.62
C MET A 13 -11.94 -0.50 -9.70
N ARG A 14 -12.81 0.44 -10.08
CA ARG A 14 -12.51 1.46 -11.10
C ARG A 14 -11.40 2.40 -10.64
N THR A 15 -11.46 2.88 -9.40
CA THR A 15 -10.43 3.79 -8.87
C THR A 15 -9.08 3.07 -8.76
N ASP A 16 -9.05 1.83 -8.26
CA ASP A 16 -7.81 1.05 -8.15
C ASP A 16 -7.20 0.70 -9.51
N ALA A 17 -8.02 0.41 -10.51
CA ALA A 17 -7.54 0.16 -11.87
C ALA A 17 -6.93 1.41 -12.49
N LEU A 18 -7.54 2.58 -12.30
CA LEU A 18 -7.00 3.85 -12.77
C LEU A 18 -5.67 4.16 -12.09
N ASP A 19 -5.58 3.98 -10.78
CA ASP A 19 -4.38 4.24 -9.98
C ASP A 19 -3.19 3.40 -10.47
N ARG A 20 -3.42 2.08 -10.55
CA ARG A 20 -2.36 1.11 -10.86
C ARG A 20 -1.87 1.10 -12.29
N PHE A 21 -2.70 1.54 -13.25
CA PHE A 21 -2.43 1.41 -14.69
C PHE A 21 -2.47 2.73 -15.45
N GLY A 22 -3.21 3.73 -14.97
CA GLY A 22 -3.43 4.99 -15.66
C GLY A 22 -2.60 6.16 -15.12
N THR A 23 -2.05 6.04 -13.92
CA THR A 23 -1.29 7.13 -13.29
C THR A 23 0.20 6.98 -13.54
N ARG A 24 0.76 7.78 -14.46
CA ARG A 24 2.22 7.78 -14.77
C ARG A 24 3.10 8.20 -13.58
N LEU A 25 2.54 8.88 -12.60
CA LEU A 25 3.25 9.40 -11.41
C LEU A 25 3.35 8.37 -10.28
N GLU A 26 2.63 7.26 -10.36
CA GLU A 26 2.68 6.25 -9.31
C GLU A 26 3.92 5.36 -9.42
N HIS A 27 4.81 5.49 -8.45
CA HIS A 27 5.96 4.62 -8.29
C HIS A 27 5.60 3.41 -7.43
N ARG A 28 5.84 2.20 -7.97
CA ARG A 28 5.67 0.97 -7.20
C ARG A 28 6.89 0.72 -6.32
N PHE A 29 6.70 0.84 -5.01
CA PHE A 29 7.71 0.50 -4.02
C PHE A 29 7.51 -0.91 -3.47
N THR A 30 8.61 -1.62 -3.25
CA THR A 30 8.63 -2.86 -2.49
C THR A 30 8.39 -2.59 -1.01
N ALA A 31 7.95 -3.60 -0.26
CA ALA A 31 7.81 -3.50 1.20
C ALA A 31 9.14 -3.11 1.88
N GLY A 32 10.28 -3.55 1.34
CA GLY A 32 11.61 -3.14 1.81
C GLY A 32 11.87 -1.64 1.61
N GLN A 33 11.55 -1.10 0.42
CA GLN A 33 11.69 0.33 0.13
C GLN A 33 10.75 1.18 1.01
N ILE A 34 9.50 0.76 1.19
CA ILE A 34 8.55 1.46 2.07
C ILE A 34 9.04 1.47 3.51
N ARG A 35 9.59 0.35 3.99
CA ARG A 35 10.18 0.27 5.32
C ARG A 35 11.30 1.27 5.49
N GLN A 36 12.21 1.34 4.51
CA GLN A 36 13.32 2.30 4.54
C GLN A 36 12.81 3.75 4.58
N MET A 37 11.88 4.11 3.70
CA MET A 37 11.29 5.46 3.67
C MET A 37 10.62 5.84 4.99
N LEU A 38 9.88 4.91 5.62
CA LEU A 38 9.26 5.14 6.92
C LEU A 38 10.30 5.28 8.04
N THR A 39 11.36 4.46 8.02
CA THR A 39 12.47 4.57 8.98
C THR A 39 13.21 5.89 8.83
N ASP A 40 13.49 6.32 7.61
CA ASP A 40 14.15 7.61 7.32
C ASP A 40 13.29 8.80 7.76
N ALA A 41 11.96 8.67 7.68
CA ALA A 41 11.00 9.66 8.17
C ALA A 41 10.83 9.64 9.71
N GLY A 42 11.55 8.76 10.43
CA GLY A 42 11.52 8.69 11.90
C GLY A 42 10.39 7.83 12.48
N PHE A 43 9.82 6.91 11.69
CA PHE A 43 8.87 5.93 12.20
C PHE A 43 9.57 4.67 12.71
N GLU A 44 9.03 4.13 13.80
CA GLU A 44 9.42 2.87 14.42
C GLU A 44 8.27 1.87 14.46
N LYS A 45 8.58 0.62 14.82
CA LYS A 45 7.62 -0.49 14.96
C LYS A 45 6.75 -0.70 13.71
N ILE A 46 7.36 -0.58 12.52
CA ILE A 46 6.68 -0.70 11.22
C ILE A 46 6.17 -2.13 11.02
N ARG A 47 4.87 -2.28 10.77
CA ARG A 47 4.22 -3.55 10.41
C ARG A 47 3.45 -3.42 9.12
N PHE A 48 3.64 -4.40 8.24
CA PHE A 48 2.85 -4.56 7.01
C PHE A 48 1.71 -5.54 7.27
N SER A 49 0.59 -5.34 6.59
CA SER A 49 -0.53 -6.26 6.68
C SER A 49 -0.17 -7.63 6.10
N ASP A 50 -0.47 -8.67 6.86
CA ASP A 50 -0.40 -10.08 6.48
C ASP A 50 -1.66 -10.55 5.74
N ARG A 51 -2.63 -9.66 5.52
CA ARG A 51 -3.87 -9.95 4.79
C ARG A 51 -3.90 -9.19 3.47
N PRO A 52 -4.54 -9.76 2.44
CA PRO A 52 -4.79 -9.02 1.22
C PRO A 52 -5.51 -7.70 1.51
N PRO A 53 -5.04 -6.58 0.94
CA PRO A 53 -4.20 -6.54 -0.24
C PRO A 53 -2.70 -6.21 0.02
N TYR A 54 -2.20 -6.46 1.24
CA TYR A 54 -0.78 -6.46 1.66
C TYR A 54 -0.01 -5.12 1.59
N TRP A 55 -0.54 -4.13 0.89
CA TRP A 55 0.00 -2.77 0.73
C TRP A 55 -0.23 -1.82 1.92
N CYS A 56 -0.93 -2.26 2.97
CA CYS A 56 -1.14 -1.43 4.15
C CYS A 56 0.02 -1.61 5.13
N ALA A 57 0.63 -0.50 5.55
CA ALA A 57 1.67 -0.45 6.57
C ALA A 57 1.26 0.50 7.70
N VAL A 58 1.64 0.17 8.93
CA VAL A 58 1.47 1.04 10.11
C VAL A 58 2.81 1.19 10.81
N GLY A 59 3.09 2.38 11.33
CA GLY A 59 4.29 2.69 12.10
C GLY A 59 4.01 3.82 13.09
N PHE A 60 4.80 3.92 14.14
CA PHE A 60 4.67 4.95 15.17
C PHE A 60 5.79 5.97 15.01
N LYS A 61 5.46 7.26 14.92
CA LYS A 61 6.49 8.30 14.84
C LYS A 61 7.20 8.40 16.19
N ARG A 62 8.52 8.39 16.18
CA ARG A 62 9.31 8.61 17.39
C ARG A 62 9.15 10.07 17.83
N SER A 63 8.70 10.28 19.07
CA SER A 63 8.60 11.61 19.69
C SER A 63 9.96 12.18 20.05
#